data_AF-A0A956HUV2-F1
#
_entry.id   AF-A0A956HUV2-F1
#
_cell.length_a   1.000
_cell.length_b   1.000
_cell.length_c   1.000
_cell.angle_alpha   90.00
_cell.angle_beta   90.00
_cell.angle_gamma   90.00
#
_symmetry.space_group_name_H-M   'P 1'
#
loop_
_entity.id
_entity.type
_entity.pdbx_description
1 polymer ?
#
loop_
_entity_poly.entity_id
_entity_poly.type
_entity_poly.pdbx_seq_one_letter_code
_entity_poly.pdbx_strand_id
1 'polypeptide(L)'
;MRDSSTAALVFGSILVLAAALATGCASGDSGTSSSTGGGAGSGGAGGFAGVAGVGTGGATGGTAGVGATGGTGGGFQGECTENEQRPCYSGPAGTDGVGECKAGTQLCVNGYWGTCTGEVAPTAEVCNGLDDDCNGLADEQLGQTTCGMGACAVTVDNCVDGQPQTCTPGTGNTVEQCDGVDDNCDGQVDEGCSCQDGQTQSCYTGAPATKNVGECAAGTQTCTNGAWGSCDNEVLPATELCDGLDNDCNGKTDEGNPEGGQACQTGKQGVCAAGTTSCVNSTKICNQTAVPSPEVCDGLDNNCNGTADEGNPEGGSACQTGLPGVCAAGTKVCEGGTVKCKQDTQASTETCDGVDNNCNGQTDEGCNCVNGQTQSCYTGAPSTKDVGPCHGGTQTCANGNWGSCVGQVLPKGETCNAIDDDCDGTPDDGNPGGGAACTTGLPGICSAGTMTCQAGALSCKQNQTANPSDICNNSLDDNCNGQVDENCSGGPCAHDKCVTGVALTSGCGGDPCVTQVCASDSFCCSNTWDSFCVSEVRTYCGSLKCDEAKGNCPHTLCTTGTTSQPFTTGCDSAKANCVSQICAVDSYCCSTDWDSICVGEVVSECNKNCN
;
A
#
# COMPACT_ATOMS: atom_id res chain seq x y z
N MET A 1 30.83 -7.00 8.08
CA MET A 1 31.87 -6.47 9.00
C MET A 1 31.22 -5.37 9.81
N ARG A 2 31.16 -5.56 11.13
CA ARG A 2 30.70 -4.53 12.08
C ARG A 2 31.81 -3.50 12.20
N ASP A 3 31.49 -2.22 12.28
CA ASP A 3 32.16 -1.36 13.26
C ASP A 3 31.35 -0.13 13.65
N SER A 4 31.44 0.14 14.95
CA SER A 4 30.76 1.15 15.74
C SER A 4 31.49 2.50 15.66
N SER A 5 30.78 3.60 15.89
CA SER A 5 31.36 4.80 16.50
C SER A 5 30.30 5.62 17.25
N THR A 6 30.61 5.84 18.53
CA THR A 6 29.92 6.60 19.57
C THR A 6 30.45 8.03 19.67
N ALA A 7 29.55 9.01 19.89
CA ALA A 7 29.74 10.26 20.66
C ALA A 7 28.36 10.98 20.70
N ALA A 8 27.65 11.25 21.81
CA ALA A 8 27.90 11.89 23.12
C ALA A 8 27.38 13.35 23.21
N LEU A 9 26.24 13.50 23.92
CA LEU A 9 25.77 14.60 24.80
C LEU A 9 25.48 16.00 24.17
N VAL A 10 24.41 16.75 24.51
CA VAL A 10 24.21 17.53 25.75
C VAL A 10 22.89 18.39 25.72
N PHE A 11 22.21 18.56 26.88
CA PHE A 11 21.16 19.54 27.34
C PHE A 11 19.78 19.61 26.62
N GLY A 12 18.63 19.80 27.28
CA GLY A 12 18.38 20.22 28.66
C GLY A 12 16.90 20.07 29.10
N SER A 13 16.72 20.18 30.42
CA SER A 13 15.47 20.03 31.17
C SER A 13 14.54 21.24 31.07
N ILE A 14 13.23 21.01 30.95
CA ILE A 14 12.18 21.90 31.49
C ILE A 14 11.10 21.04 32.17
N LEU A 15 10.76 21.45 33.39
CA LEU A 15 9.80 20.88 34.33
C LEU A 15 8.68 21.92 34.54
N VAL A 16 7.41 21.59 34.25
CA VAL A 16 6.15 22.10 34.87
C VAL A 16 5.05 21.11 34.43
N LEU A 17 4.47 20.22 35.26
CA LEU A 17 3.50 20.32 36.36
C LEU A 17 2.02 20.52 35.94
N ALA A 18 1.15 19.71 36.58
CA ALA A 18 -0.33 19.63 36.60
C ALA A 18 -1.00 18.87 35.44
N ALA A 19 -2.06 18.07 35.58
CA ALA A 19 -2.80 17.40 36.68
C ALA A 19 -3.87 16.51 35.97
N ALA A 20 -3.98 15.21 36.25
CA ALA A 20 -5.04 14.56 37.05
C ALA A 20 -6.49 14.92 36.60
N LEU A 21 -7.46 14.04 36.30
CA LEU A 21 -7.73 12.63 36.61
C LEU A 21 -8.61 12.01 35.50
N ALA A 22 -8.47 10.71 35.23
CA ALA A 22 -9.54 9.90 34.65
C ALA A 22 -9.48 8.48 35.24
N THR A 23 -10.08 8.31 36.41
CA THR A 23 -10.47 7.00 36.94
C THR A 23 -11.74 6.54 36.24
N GLY A 24 -11.60 5.53 35.38
CA GLY A 24 -12.72 4.70 34.97
C GLY A 24 -13.03 3.67 36.06
N CYS A 25 -14.30 3.52 36.41
CA CYS A 25 -14.83 2.26 36.91
C CYS A 25 -16.36 2.21 36.79
N ALA A 26 -16.84 1.00 36.49
CA ALA A 26 -18.13 0.42 36.82
C ALA A 26 -19.36 0.90 36.03
N SER A 27 -19.67 0.14 34.99
CA SER A 27 -21.04 -0.19 34.59
C SER A 27 -21.71 -1.00 35.71
N GLY A 28 -22.81 -0.49 36.25
CA GLY A 28 -23.68 -1.16 37.20
C GLY A 28 -25.12 -1.03 36.75
N ASP A 29 -25.61 -2.06 36.09
CA ASP A 29 -26.99 -2.22 35.62
C ASP A 29 -27.76 -2.96 36.73
N SER A 30 -28.70 -2.26 37.39
CA SER A 30 -29.57 -2.82 38.45
C SER A 30 -30.87 -2.02 38.55
N GLY A 31 -31.77 -2.16 37.58
CA GLY A 31 -33.16 -1.72 37.68
C GLY A 31 -34.06 -2.83 38.24
N THR A 32 -34.04 -3.05 39.55
CA THR A 32 -35.02 -3.92 40.23
C THR A 32 -36.31 -3.16 40.50
N SER A 33 -37.38 -3.65 39.88
CA SER A 33 -38.77 -3.42 40.23
C SER A 33 -39.10 -4.02 41.59
N SER A 34 -39.57 -3.19 42.54
CA SER A 34 -40.28 -3.63 43.74
C SER A 34 -41.24 -2.55 44.22
N SER A 35 -42.53 -2.78 43.97
CA SER A 35 -43.65 -1.98 44.47
C SER A 35 -44.37 -2.74 45.59
N THR A 36 -44.19 -2.28 46.82
CA THR A 36 -45.05 -2.49 48.01
C THR A 36 -44.72 -1.32 48.94
N GLY A 37 -45.60 -0.55 49.56
CA GLY A 37 -47.05 -0.56 49.73
C GLY A 37 -47.35 0.29 50.98
N GLY A 38 -48.48 0.97 51.00
CA GLY A 38 -49.18 1.34 52.24
C GLY A 38 -49.09 2.79 52.73
N GLY A 39 -50.23 3.50 52.60
CA GLY A 39 -50.88 4.10 53.77
C GLY A 39 -50.93 5.63 53.85
N ALA A 40 -52.06 6.20 53.44
CA ALA A 40 -52.71 7.32 54.12
C ALA A 40 -54.17 7.41 53.65
N GLY A 41 -55.10 7.62 54.59
CA GLY A 41 -56.53 7.60 54.34
C GLY A 41 -57.19 8.97 54.28
N SER A 42 -58.53 8.90 54.34
CA SER A 42 -59.53 9.94 54.64
C SER A 42 -60.02 10.86 53.50
N GLY A 43 -61.32 11.17 53.58
CA GLY A 43 -62.10 12.07 52.71
C GLY A 43 -62.95 11.30 51.68
N GLY A 44 -64.27 11.10 51.82
CA GLY A 44 -65.27 11.97 52.42
C GLY A 44 -65.88 12.87 51.34
N ALA A 45 -66.79 12.31 50.51
CA ALA A 45 -67.60 13.08 49.57
C ALA A 45 -69.05 13.09 50.07
N GLY A 46 -69.54 14.30 50.37
CA GLY A 46 -70.92 14.57 50.73
C GLY A 46 -71.81 14.90 49.51
N GLY A 47 -73.11 14.90 49.78
CA GLY A 47 -74.19 15.37 48.91
C GLY A 47 -75.15 14.24 48.51
N PHE A 48 -76.48 14.35 48.60
CA PHE A 48 -77.37 15.50 48.70
C PHE A 48 -78.82 15.00 48.95
N ALA A 49 -79.70 15.93 49.34
CA ALA A 49 -81.18 15.89 49.45
C ALA A 49 -81.77 15.34 50.77
N GLY A 50 -82.74 15.98 51.42
CA GLY A 50 -83.45 17.22 51.14
C GLY A 50 -84.61 17.42 52.14
N VAL A 51 -84.79 18.67 52.57
CA VAL A 51 -86.04 19.44 52.75
C VAL A 51 -87.17 18.97 53.72
N ALA A 52 -87.60 19.95 54.54
CA ALA A 52 -88.88 20.18 55.25
C ALA A 52 -89.14 19.44 56.58
N GLY A 53 -89.68 20.05 57.64
CA GLY A 53 -90.18 21.41 57.85
C GLY A 53 -90.83 21.57 59.25
N VAL A 54 -90.68 22.78 59.82
CA VAL A 54 -91.62 23.59 60.62
C VAL A 54 -92.56 22.90 61.65
N GLY A 55 -92.53 23.37 62.90
CA GLY A 55 -93.66 23.24 63.83
C GLY A 55 -93.41 23.81 65.23
N THR A 56 -93.76 25.08 65.43
CA THR A 56 -93.66 25.90 66.66
C THR A 56 -94.80 25.68 67.67
N GLY A 57 -94.54 26.04 68.94
CA GLY A 57 -95.52 26.51 69.94
C GLY A 57 -95.81 25.49 71.05
N GLY A 58 -95.92 25.82 72.34
CA GLY A 58 -96.02 27.11 73.03
C GLY A 58 -96.99 26.99 74.23
N ALA A 59 -96.41 26.99 75.44
CA ALA A 59 -96.90 27.58 76.71
C ALA A 59 -98.17 27.12 77.48
N THR A 60 -98.03 27.30 78.81
CA THR A 60 -99.04 27.44 79.92
C THR A 60 -99.58 26.12 80.50
N GLY A 61 -99.72 25.87 81.81
CA GLY A 61 -99.69 26.70 83.03
C GLY A 61 -100.91 26.31 83.91
N GLY A 62 -100.72 26.02 85.22
CA GLY A 62 -101.82 26.16 86.21
C GLY A 62 -102.15 25.00 87.17
N THR A 63 -101.61 25.10 88.39
CA THR A 63 -102.29 25.05 89.73
C THR A 63 -103.10 23.85 90.25
N ALA A 64 -102.65 23.38 91.43
CA ALA A 64 -103.35 23.19 92.71
C ALA A 64 -104.67 22.39 92.83
N GLY A 65 -104.71 21.45 93.78
CA GLY A 65 -105.93 20.82 94.28
C GLY A 65 -105.70 19.93 95.50
N VAL A 66 -105.84 20.50 96.69
CA VAL A 66 -105.88 19.84 98.00
C VAL A 66 -107.29 19.26 98.23
N GLY A 67 -107.42 18.10 98.87
CA GLY A 67 -108.74 17.54 99.20
C GLY A 67 -108.69 16.34 100.14
N ALA A 68 -108.78 16.63 101.45
CA ALA A 68 -109.00 15.68 102.53
C ALA A 68 -110.50 15.45 102.79
N THR A 69 -110.89 14.24 103.21
CA THR A 69 -112.05 13.93 104.08
C THR A 69 -111.81 12.55 104.70
N GLY A 70 -111.62 12.40 106.02
CA GLY A 70 -112.68 12.26 107.04
C GLY A 70 -112.93 10.75 107.29
N GLY A 71 -112.83 10.14 108.48
CA GLY A 71 -112.95 10.62 109.86
C GLY A 71 -114.03 9.76 110.54
N THR A 72 -113.66 9.04 111.61
CA THR A 72 -114.44 8.51 112.78
C THR A 72 -113.87 7.12 113.17
N GLY A 73 -113.51 6.79 114.41
CA GLY A 73 -113.52 7.45 115.70
C GLY A 73 -113.18 6.41 116.78
N GLY A 74 -112.59 6.84 117.91
CA GLY A 74 -112.58 6.06 119.16
C GLY A 74 -111.24 5.99 119.91
N GLY A 75 -111.15 6.78 121.00
CA GLY A 75 -110.32 6.42 122.17
C GLY A 75 -108.98 7.12 122.30
N PHE A 76 -108.96 8.26 123.00
CA PHE A 76 -107.76 8.92 123.53
C PHE A 76 -107.02 8.02 124.54
N GLN A 77 -105.76 7.67 124.22
CA GLN A 77 -104.70 7.43 125.19
C GLN A 77 -103.50 8.27 124.76
N GLY A 78 -102.92 9.05 125.67
CA GLY A 78 -101.77 9.93 125.37
C GLY A 78 -100.59 9.14 124.79
N GLU A 79 -99.95 9.66 123.75
CA GLU A 79 -98.97 8.94 122.91
C GLU A 79 -97.55 8.88 123.49
N CYS A 80 -97.31 9.47 124.66
CA CYS A 80 -96.05 9.30 125.39
C CYS A 80 -96.16 9.72 126.86
N THR A 81 -95.20 9.27 127.66
CA THR A 81 -95.06 9.67 129.07
C THR A 81 -94.03 10.79 129.24
N GLU A 82 -94.25 11.68 130.22
CA GLU A 82 -93.43 12.90 130.40
C GLU A 82 -91.93 12.59 130.57
N ASN A 83 -91.06 13.28 129.83
CA ASN A 83 -89.60 13.07 129.71
C ASN A 83 -89.15 11.77 129.00
N GLU A 84 -90.06 10.99 128.44
CA GLU A 84 -89.70 9.89 127.55
C GLU A 84 -88.98 10.42 126.30
N GLN A 85 -88.00 9.68 125.78
CA GLN A 85 -87.25 10.02 124.58
C GLN A 85 -87.42 8.92 123.53
N ARG A 86 -87.59 9.32 122.26
CA ARG A 86 -87.60 8.39 121.11
C ARG A 86 -86.75 8.93 119.96
N PRO A 87 -86.18 8.04 119.13
CA PRO A 87 -85.59 8.47 117.86
C PRO A 87 -86.66 9.02 116.93
N CYS A 88 -86.28 10.02 116.14
CA CYS A 88 -87.13 10.65 115.15
C CYS A 88 -86.28 10.99 113.92
N TYR A 89 -86.90 10.95 112.75
CA TYR A 89 -86.28 11.37 111.50
C TYR A 89 -87.39 11.81 110.55
N SER A 90 -87.29 13.03 110.05
CA SER A 90 -88.30 13.62 109.15
C SER A 90 -88.01 13.41 107.66
N GLY A 91 -86.84 12.86 107.31
CA GLY A 91 -86.47 12.56 105.94
C GLY A 91 -87.18 11.33 105.34
N PRO A 92 -87.12 11.14 104.01
CA PRO A 92 -87.68 9.97 103.33
C PRO A 92 -87.14 8.63 103.88
N ALA A 93 -87.91 7.56 103.72
CA ALA A 93 -87.47 6.23 104.15
C ALA A 93 -86.26 5.77 103.31
N GLY A 94 -85.17 5.37 103.97
CA GLY A 94 -83.94 4.91 103.32
C GLY A 94 -82.78 5.89 103.33
N THR A 95 -82.99 7.14 103.77
CA THR A 95 -81.92 8.16 103.88
C THR A 95 -81.34 8.28 105.30
N ASP A 96 -81.93 7.61 106.30
CA ASP A 96 -81.41 7.60 107.67
C ASP A 96 -80.11 6.78 107.78
N GLY A 97 -79.02 7.44 108.18
CA GLY A 97 -77.69 6.83 108.30
C GLY A 97 -76.94 6.69 106.97
N VAL A 98 -77.42 7.34 105.90
CA VAL A 98 -76.74 7.44 104.60
C VAL A 98 -76.17 8.85 104.48
N GLY A 99 -74.90 8.97 104.06
CA GLY A 99 -74.20 10.25 104.03
C GLY A 99 -74.14 10.94 105.39
N GLU A 100 -74.45 12.23 105.42
CA GLU A 100 -74.50 13.04 106.64
C GLU A 100 -75.86 12.97 107.36
N CYS A 101 -76.87 12.37 106.73
CA CYS A 101 -78.20 12.28 107.31
C CYS A 101 -78.25 11.38 108.54
N LYS A 102 -78.84 11.92 109.61
CA LYS A 102 -79.00 11.19 110.86
C LYS A 102 -80.31 11.52 111.55
N ALA A 103 -80.90 10.48 112.16
CA ALA A 103 -81.98 10.62 113.12
C ALA A 103 -81.60 11.52 114.32
N GLY A 104 -82.57 12.32 114.77
CA GLY A 104 -82.49 13.09 116.00
C GLY A 104 -83.27 12.42 117.13
N THR A 105 -83.45 13.17 118.24
CA THR A 105 -84.24 12.70 119.39
C THR A 105 -85.41 13.65 119.66
N GLN A 106 -86.58 13.08 119.85
CA GLN A 106 -87.78 13.76 120.32
C GLN A 106 -87.94 13.54 121.83
N LEU A 107 -88.18 14.62 122.56
CA LEU A 107 -88.54 14.58 123.99
C LEU A 107 -90.05 14.76 124.13
N CYS A 108 -90.69 13.91 124.93
CA CYS A 108 -92.10 14.06 125.26
C CYS A 108 -92.29 15.16 126.31
N VAL A 109 -93.05 16.19 125.95
CA VAL A 109 -93.39 17.32 126.83
C VAL A 109 -94.90 17.54 126.79
N ASN A 110 -95.56 17.53 127.95
CA ASN A 110 -97.01 17.65 128.11
C ASN A 110 -97.82 16.63 127.29
N GLY A 111 -97.32 15.40 127.16
CA GLY A 111 -98.00 14.30 126.47
C GLY A 111 -97.92 14.33 124.93
N TYR A 112 -97.08 15.20 124.35
CA TYR A 112 -96.79 15.24 122.92
C TYR A 112 -95.27 15.21 122.67
N TRP A 113 -94.87 14.55 121.58
CA TRP A 113 -93.48 14.56 121.13
C TRP A 113 -93.11 15.94 120.57
N GLY A 114 -92.01 16.51 121.05
CA GLY A 114 -91.49 17.81 120.60
C GLY A 114 -90.90 17.79 119.18
N THR A 115 -90.15 18.83 118.82
CA THR A 115 -89.39 18.85 117.56
C THR A 115 -88.25 17.84 117.61
N CYS A 116 -87.93 17.25 116.45
CA CYS A 116 -86.80 16.33 116.36
C CYS A 116 -85.49 17.12 116.45
N THR A 117 -84.83 17.03 117.60
CA THR A 117 -83.64 17.84 117.87
C THR A 117 -82.41 17.04 117.50
N GLY A 118 -81.53 17.64 116.70
CA GLY A 118 -80.28 17.02 116.24
C GLY A 118 -80.39 16.17 114.97
N GLU A 119 -81.56 16.14 114.31
CA GLU A 119 -81.69 15.51 112.99
C GLU A 119 -80.96 16.32 111.90
N VAL A 120 -80.46 15.62 110.89
CA VAL A 120 -79.97 16.18 109.62
C VAL A 120 -80.79 15.53 108.52
N ALA A 121 -81.69 16.30 107.92
CA ALA A 121 -82.56 15.85 106.83
C ALA A 121 -81.88 16.07 105.46
N PRO A 122 -82.23 15.29 104.42
CA PRO A 122 -81.64 15.43 103.09
C PRO A 122 -81.83 16.83 102.50
N THR A 123 -80.78 17.35 101.89
CA THR A 123 -80.78 18.62 101.13
C THR A 123 -80.18 18.41 99.76
N ALA A 124 -80.44 19.29 98.79
CA ALA A 124 -79.82 19.16 97.47
C ALA A 124 -78.29 19.21 97.57
N GLU A 125 -77.61 18.40 96.75
CA GLU A 125 -76.15 18.30 96.68
C GLU A 125 -75.48 19.67 96.57
N VAL A 126 -74.46 19.86 97.41
CA VAL A 126 -73.52 20.97 97.33
C VAL A 126 -72.13 20.37 97.17
N CYS A 127 -71.36 20.83 96.20
CA CYS A 127 -70.01 20.35 95.95
C CYS A 127 -69.09 20.52 97.18
N ASN A 128 -69.04 19.52 98.06
CA ASN A 128 -68.39 19.57 99.37
C ASN A 128 -67.77 18.21 99.78
N GLY A 129 -67.94 17.16 98.97
CA GLY A 129 -67.40 15.82 99.22
C GLY A 129 -68.28 14.95 100.12
N LEU A 130 -69.48 15.41 100.45
CA LEU A 130 -70.47 14.75 101.28
C LEU A 130 -71.68 14.38 100.43
N ASP A 131 -72.46 13.44 100.95
CA ASP A 131 -73.74 13.01 100.39
C ASP A 131 -74.83 13.78 101.16
N ASP A 132 -75.20 14.96 100.64
CA ASP A 132 -76.10 15.92 101.28
C ASP A 132 -77.57 15.52 101.12
N ASP A 133 -77.91 14.86 100.01
CA ASP A 133 -79.24 14.35 99.69
C ASP A 133 -79.46 12.90 100.15
N CYS A 134 -78.38 12.29 100.67
CA CYS A 134 -78.36 11.02 101.38
C CYS A 134 -78.83 9.85 100.51
N ASN A 135 -78.48 9.87 99.22
CA ASN A 135 -78.80 8.84 98.24
C ASN A 135 -77.68 7.78 98.06
N GLY A 136 -76.52 7.98 98.70
CA GLY A 136 -75.38 7.06 98.70
C GLY A 136 -74.27 7.44 97.72
N LEU A 137 -74.39 8.57 97.01
CA LEU A 137 -73.35 9.16 96.17
C LEU A 137 -73.05 10.57 96.70
N ALA A 138 -71.79 11.00 96.59
CA ALA A 138 -71.41 12.35 96.98
C ALA A 138 -71.27 13.20 95.72
N ASP A 139 -71.81 14.42 95.76
CA ASP A 139 -71.64 15.49 94.77
C ASP A 139 -72.09 15.16 93.33
N GLU A 140 -73.09 14.29 93.14
CA GLU A 140 -73.61 13.98 91.81
C GLU A 140 -74.66 14.99 91.30
N GLN A 141 -75.01 14.88 90.01
CA GLN A 141 -76.02 15.73 89.35
C GLN A 141 -75.73 17.24 89.37
N LEU A 142 -74.49 17.65 89.66
CA LEU A 142 -74.06 19.06 89.67
C LEU A 142 -73.78 19.64 88.27
N GLY A 143 -73.91 18.82 87.23
CA GLY A 143 -73.83 19.23 85.82
C GLY A 143 -72.42 19.51 85.31
N GLN A 144 -72.35 19.95 84.05
CA GLN A 144 -71.11 20.35 83.37
C GLN A 144 -71.24 21.77 82.86
N THR A 145 -70.11 22.48 82.77
CA THR A 145 -70.04 23.80 82.13
C THR A 145 -69.11 23.71 80.92
N THR A 146 -69.63 24.12 79.77
CA THR A 146 -68.81 24.37 78.56
C THR A 146 -68.45 25.85 78.51
N CYS A 147 -67.17 26.16 78.34
CA CYS A 147 -66.67 27.53 78.20
C CYS A 147 -65.67 27.63 77.04
N GLY A 148 -65.51 28.83 76.49
CA GLY A 148 -64.75 29.07 75.27
C GLY A 148 -65.63 29.06 74.02
N MET A 149 -65.08 29.58 72.92
CA MET A 149 -65.71 29.65 71.60
C MET A 149 -64.76 29.01 70.57
N GLY A 150 -65.31 28.52 69.45
CA GLY A 150 -64.49 27.93 68.38
C GLY A 150 -63.65 26.74 68.85
N ALA A 151 -62.38 26.72 68.45
CA ALA A 151 -61.43 25.68 68.82
C ALA A 151 -61.10 25.65 70.34
N CYS A 152 -61.41 26.71 71.09
CA CYS A 152 -61.15 26.80 72.53
C CYS A 152 -62.31 26.32 73.41
N ALA A 153 -63.40 25.85 72.82
CA ALA A 153 -64.53 25.32 73.57
C ALA A 153 -64.11 24.05 74.34
N VAL A 154 -64.13 24.13 75.67
CA VAL A 154 -63.84 23.01 76.59
C VAL A 154 -65.02 22.79 77.53
N THR A 155 -65.27 21.53 77.86
CA THR A 155 -66.34 21.14 78.80
C THR A 155 -65.71 20.50 80.03
N VAL A 156 -66.06 21.00 81.22
CA VAL A 156 -65.59 20.47 82.50
C VAL A 156 -66.77 20.14 83.41
N ASP A 157 -66.62 19.11 84.25
CA ASP A 157 -67.57 18.81 85.32
C ASP A 157 -67.57 19.95 86.35
N ASN A 158 -68.75 20.36 86.84
CA ASN A 158 -68.86 21.47 87.78
C ASN A 158 -68.33 21.14 89.18
N CYS A 159 -68.26 19.85 89.51
CA CYS A 159 -67.73 19.35 90.77
C CYS A 159 -66.84 18.14 90.50
N VAL A 160 -65.63 18.19 91.06
CA VAL A 160 -64.68 17.07 91.04
C VAL A 160 -64.10 16.98 92.44
N ASP A 161 -64.20 15.81 93.06
CA ASP A 161 -63.69 15.51 94.41
C ASP A 161 -64.12 16.53 95.49
N GLY A 162 -65.39 16.94 95.50
CA GLY A 162 -65.92 17.89 96.48
C GLY A 162 -65.41 19.32 96.35
N GLN A 163 -64.81 19.69 95.21
CA GLN A 163 -64.36 21.04 94.91
C GLN A 163 -65.06 21.62 93.67
N PRO A 164 -65.69 22.81 93.77
CA PRO A 164 -66.28 23.48 92.63
C PRO A 164 -65.20 23.78 91.60
N GLN A 165 -65.43 23.34 90.36
CA GLN A 165 -64.50 23.61 89.27
C GLN A 165 -64.81 24.95 88.62
N THR A 166 -63.77 25.58 88.08
CA THR A 166 -63.92 26.77 87.23
C THR A 166 -63.61 26.35 85.79
N CYS A 167 -64.50 26.67 84.87
CA CYS A 167 -64.24 26.45 83.45
C CYS A 167 -63.42 27.62 82.91
N THR A 168 -62.17 27.35 82.54
CA THR A 168 -61.31 28.31 81.82
C THR A 168 -61.25 27.88 80.35
N PRO A 169 -61.59 28.75 79.38
CA PRO A 169 -61.48 28.44 77.95
C PRO A 169 -60.09 27.91 77.57
N GLY A 170 -60.04 27.04 76.56
CA GLY A 170 -58.77 26.57 75.98
C GLY A 170 -57.92 27.74 75.47
N THR A 171 -56.60 27.56 75.40
CA THR A 171 -55.72 28.57 74.79
C THR A 171 -55.73 28.39 73.27
N GLY A 172 -56.23 29.40 72.56
CA GLY A 172 -56.25 29.43 71.10
C GLY A 172 -54.86 29.63 70.49
N ASN A 173 -54.77 29.44 69.18
CA ASN A 173 -53.60 29.82 68.41
C ASN A 173 -53.41 31.35 68.46
N THR A 174 -52.19 31.84 68.23
CA THR A 174 -51.95 33.29 68.12
C THR A 174 -52.16 33.83 66.71
N VAL A 175 -52.43 32.96 65.74
CA VAL A 175 -52.65 33.27 64.32
C VAL A 175 -53.78 32.38 63.81
N GLU A 176 -54.76 32.97 63.13
CA GLU A 176 -55.84 32.24 62.45
C GLU A 176 -55.26 31.32 61.36
N GLN A 177 -55.65 30.04 61.38
CA GLN A 177 -55.49 29.19 60.22
C GLN A 177 -56.80 29.32 59.44
N CYS A 178 -56.75 30.02 58.29
CA CYS A 178 -57.94 30.46 57.54
C CYS A 178 -58.77 29.30 56.93
N ASP A 179 -59.28 28.42 57.78
CA ASP A 179 -59.88 27.12 57.52
C ASP A 179 -61.37 27.06 57.90
N GLY A 180 -61.94 28.20 58.32
CA GLY A 180 -63.34 28.34 58.72
C GLY A 180 -63.61 28.07 60.19
N VAL A 181 -62.56 27.95 61.03
CA VAL A 181 -62.64 27.83 62.49
C VAL A 181 -62.05 29.10 63.14
N ASP A 182 -62.63 29.53 64.26
CA ASP A 182 -62.06 30.58 65.13
C ASP A 182 -60.94 29.94 65.97
N ASP A 183 -59.71 30.03 65.48
CA ASP A 183 -58.54 29.36 66.05
C ASP A 183 -57.91 30.14 67.20
N ASN A 184 -57.95 31.47 67.15
CA ASN A 184 -57.42 32.35 68.18
C ASN A 184 -58.45 32.66 69.28
N CYS A 185 -59.71 32.31 69.05
CA CYS A 185 -60.82 32.38 70.00
C CYS A 185 -61.18 33.81 70.41
N ASP A 186 -61.03 34.77 69.50
CA ASP A 186 -61.43 36.17 69.67
C ASP A 186 -62.89 36.45 69.28
N GLY A 187 -63.60 35.43 68.79
CA GLY A 187 -65.02 35.45 68.46
C GLY A 187 -65.32 35.88 67.03
N GLN A 188 -64.31 36.03 66.19
CA GLN A 188 -64.45 36.19 64.75
C GLN A 188 -63.84 34.94 64.05
N VAL A 189 -64.17 34.69 62.78
CA VAL A 189 -63.72 33.50 62.04
C VAL A 189 -62.92 33.96 60.82
N ASP A 190 -61.67 33.49 60.69
CA ASP A 190 -60.74 33.75 59.59
C ASP A 190 -60.32 35.24 59.41
N GLU A 191 -59.97 35.93 60.50
CA GLU A 191 -59.58 37.35 60.50
C GLU A 191 -58.16 37.56 60.00
N GLY A 192 -57.95 38.65 59.26
CA GLY A 192 -56.63 39.00 58.74
C GLY A 192 -56.18 38.13 57.55
N CYS A 193 -57.03 37.23 57.07
CA CYS A 193 -56.81 36.40 55.89
C CYS A 193 -56.97 37.22 54.59
N SER A 194 -56.04 37.08 53.65
CA SER A 194 -56.16 37.71 52.31
C SER A 194 -56.98 36.87 51.33
N CYS A 195 -57.23 35.61 51.67
CA CYS A 195 -58.01 34.63 50.93
C CYS A 195 -58.40 33.46 51.84
N GLN A 196 -59.37 32.63 51.42
CA GLN A 196 -59.73 31.40 52.14
C GLN A 196 -58.96 30.20 51.58
N ASP A 197 -58.64 29.23 52.44
CA ASP A 197 -57.86 28.05 52.07
C ASP A 197 -58.50 27.29 50.88
N GLY A 198 -57.67 26.92 49.90
CA GLY A 198 -58.12 26.24 48.68
C GLY A 198 -58.77 27.13 47.61
N GLN A 199 -58.97 28.44 47.85
CA GLN A 199 -59.33 29.36 46.78
C GLN A 199 -58.21 29.44 45.74
N THR A 200 -58.59 29.63 44.47
CA THR A 200 -57.64 29.81 43.35
C THR A 200 -57.91 31.14 42.65
N GLN A 201 -56.86 31.79 42.15
CA GLN A 201 -57.01 32.95 41.29
C GLN A 201 -55.92 33.00 40.21
N SER A 202 -56.22 33.70 39.11
CA SER A 202 -55.22 33.98 38.08
C SER A 202 -54.16 34.94 38.60
N CYS A 203 -52.91 34.67 38.26
CA CYS A 203 -51.76 35.48 38.61
C CYS A 203 -50.83 35.62 37.39
N TYR A 204 -49.99 36.64 37.41
CA TYR A 204 -48.93 36.84 36.41
C TYR A 204 -47.91 37.80 37.00
N THR A 205 -46.68 37.33 37.20
CA THR A 205 -45.61 38.10 37.85
C THR A 205 -44.76 38.90 36.86
N GLY A 206 -44.91 38.65 35.55
CA GLY A 206 -44.27 39.40 34.47
C GLY A 206 -44.84 40.80 34.25
N ALA A 207 -44.25 41.53 33.29
CA ALA A 207 -44.71 42.87 32.94
C ALA A 207 -46.16 42.84 32.41
N PRO A 208 -47.06 43.73 32.83
CA PRO A 208 -48.47 43.67 32.40
C PRO A 208 -48.69 43.67 30.88
N ALA A 209 -47.76 44.25 30.12
CA ALA A 209 -47.81 44.31 28.66
C ALA A 209 -47.51 42.97 27.96
N THR A 210 -46.86 42.03 28.64
CA THR A 210 -46.49 40.71 28.08
C THR A 210 -47.51 39.61 28.44
N LYS A 211 -48.50 39.92 29.27
CA LYS A 211 -49.51 38.95 29.71
C LYS A 211 -50.38 38.50 28.53
N ASN A 212 -50.41 37.19 28.26
CA ASN A 212 -51.17 36.59 27.15
C ASN A 212 -50.74 37.11 25.77
N VAL A 213 -49.47 37.46 25.62
CA VAL A 213 -48.84 37.83 24.34
C VAL A 213 -47.81 36.75 24.02
N GLY A 214 -47.83 36.25 22.78
CA GLY A 214 -46.95 35.15 22.38
C GLY A 214 -47.18 33.89 23.22
N GLU A 215 -46.09 33.30 23.71
CA GLU A 215 -46.10 32.12 24.58
C GLU A 215 -46.40 32.47 26.05
N CYS A 216 -46.35 33.75 26.44
CA CYS A 216 -46.57 34.13 27.83
C CYS A 216 -48.01 33.90 28.27
N ALA A 217 -48.16 33.17 29.36
CA ALA A 217 -49.45 32.78 29.91
C ALA A 217 -49.53 33.11 31.40
N ALA A 218 -50.71 33.54 31.83
CA ALA A 218 -51.02 33.69 33.24
C ALA A 218 -51.07 32.33 33.95
N GLY A 219 -50.48 32.26 35.14
CA GLY A 219 -50.56 31.10 36.01
C GLY A 219 -51.77 31.14 36.94
N THR A 220 -51.81 30.19 37.87
CA THR A 220 -52.80 30.11 38.95
C THR A 220 -52.09 30.02 40.29
N GLN A 221 -52.49 30.86 41.24
CA GLN A 221 -52.04 30.76 42.62
C GLN A 221 -53.17 30.19 43.48
N THR A 222 -52.80 29.29 44.39
CA THR A 222 -53.72 28.67 45.35
C THR A 222 -53.48 29.31 46.71
N CYS A 223 -54.56 29.62 47.42
CA CYS A 223 -54.50 30.11 48.78
C CYS A 223 -54.14 28.97 49.73
N THR A 224 -53.14 29.18 50.58
CA THR A 224 -52.78 28.24 51.65
C THR A 224 -52.56 29.01 52.94
N ASN A 225 -53.29 28.67 54.00
CA ASN A 225 -53.24 29.34 55.31
C ASN A 225 -53.38 30.87 55.21
N GLY A 226 -54.37 31.35 54.44
CA GLY A 226 -54.69 32.78 54.36
C GLY A 226 -53.83 33.64 53.43
N ALA A 227 -52.82 33.04 52.78
CA ALA A 227 -51.93 33.72 51.86
C ALA A 227 -51.92 33.04 50.48
N TRP A 228 -51.80 33.85 49.43
CA TRP A 228 -51.60 33.33 48.08
C TRP A 228 -50.20 32.74 47.94
N GLY A 229 -50.12 31.49 47.45
CA GLY A 229 -48.87 30.83 47.13
C GLY A 229 -48.17 31.40 45.88
N SER A 230 -47.21 30.66 45.34
CA SER A 230 -46.58 31.00 44.06
C SER A 230 -47.58 31.01 42.91
N CYS A 231 -47.23 31.74 41.86
CA CYS A 231 -47.99 31.70 40.62
C CYS A 231 -47.60 30.46 39.81
N ASP A 232 -48.31 29.37 40.02
CA ASP A 232 -47.97 28.09 39.40
C ASP A 232 -48.38 28.09 37.92
N ASN A 233 -47.53 27.49 37.08
CA ASN A 233 -47.71 27.35 35.63
C ASN A 233 -47.79 28.67 34.84
N GLU A 234 -47.30 29.79 35.39
CA GLU A 234 -47.11 30.98 34.54
C GLU A 234 -45.96 30.77 33.55
N VAL A 235 -46.10 31.35 32.35
CA VAL A 235 -45.04 31.42 31.35
C VAL A 235 -44.63 32.89 31.25
N LEU A 236 -43.39 33.17 31.64
CA LEU A 236 -42.82 34.52 31.67
C LEU A 236 -42.00 34.79 30.40
N PRO A 237 -41.78 36.08 30.06
CA PRO A 237 -40.90 36.46 28.96
C PRO A 237 -39.52 35.83 29.09
N ALA A 238 -39.12 35.10 28.05
CA ALA A 238 -37.79 34.54 27.87
C ALA A 238 -37.03 35.30 26.78
N THR A 239 -35.80 34.89 26.48
CA THR A 239 -35.11 35.43 25.30
C THR A 239 -35.65 34.75 24.05
N GLU A 240 -35.80 35.52 22.96
CA GLU A 240 -36.20 34.99 21.66
C GLU A 240 -35.35 33.80 21.22
N LEU A 241 -36.02 32.79 20.68
CA LEU A 241 -35.42 31.66 19.97
C LEU A 241 -35.77 31.78 18.50
N CYS A 242 -35.18 30.95 17.63
CA CYS A 242 -35.55 30.89 16.22
C CYS A 242 -36.49 29.69 15.99
N ASP A 243 -37.68 29.76 16.56
CA ASP A 243 -38.67 28.67 16.58
C ASP A 243 -40.04 29.07 16.04
N GLY A 244 -40.20 30.33 15.61
CA GLY A 244 -41.47 30.85 15.11
C GLY A 244 -42.47 31.19 16.21
N LEU A 245 -42.00 31.28 17.46
CA LEU A 245 -42.78 31.70 18.61
C LEU A 245 -42.30 33.07 19.10
N ASP A 246 -43.15 33.73 19.89
CA ASP A 246 -42.86 35.02 20.54
C ASP A 246 -42.57 34.70 22.01
N ASN A 247 -41.29 34.47 22.31
CA ASN A 247 -40.79 33.94 23.57
C ASN A 247 -40.54 35.04 24.58
N ASP A 248 -40.20 36.25 24.13
CA ASP A 248 -40.07 37.46 24.95
C ASP A 248 -41.39 38.22 25.11
N CYS A 249 -42.43 37.76 24.41
CA CYS A 249 -43.81 38.20 24.54
C CYS A 249 -43.99 39.68 24.24
N ASN A 250 -43.19 40.22 23.31
CA ASN A 250 -43.25 41.61 22.89
C ASN A 250 -44.23 41.84 21.72
N GLY A 251 -44.86 40.77 21.21
CA GLY A 251 -45.82 40.78 20.11
C GLY A 251 -45.18 40.63 18.73
N LYS A 252 -43.89 40.28 18.67
CA LYS A 252 -43.16 39.97 17.44
C LYS A 252 -42.55 38.59 17.56
N THR A 253 -42.35 37.97 16.42
CA THR A 253 -41.82 36.62 16.33
C THR A 253 -40.41 36.68 15.78
N ASP A 254 -39.47 36.04 16.48
CA ASP A 254 -38.07 35.88 16.11
C ASP A 254 -37.35 37.20 15.72
N GLU A 255 -37.60 38.32 16.39
CA GLU A 255 -36.96 39.59 16.03
C GLU A 255 -35.49 39.68 16.45
N GLY A 256 -34.72 40.52 15.74
CA GLY A 256 -33.32 40.77 16.12
C GLY A 256 -32.34 39.62 15.82
N ASN A 257 -32.74 38.65 15.00
CA ASN A 257 -31.92 37.49 14.61
C ASN A 257 -31.54 36.59 15.81
N PRO A 258 -32.54 36.01 16.50
CA PRO A 258 -32.29 35.17 17.66
C PRO A 258 -31.44 33.95 17.28
N GLU A 259 -30.52 33.58 18.18
CA GLU A 259 -29.51 32.54 17.96
C GLU A 259 -28.59 32.73 16.73
N GLY A 260 -28.60 33.93 16.14
CA GLY A 260 -27.77 34.31 15.00
C GLY A 260 -26.32 34.61 15.37
N GLY A 261 -25.44 34.58 14.36
CA GLY A 261 -24.03 34.92 14.49
C GLY A 261 -23.13 33.83 15.08
N GLN A 262 -23.68 32.65 15.41
CA GLN A 262 -22.90 31.52 15.88
C GLN A 262 -22.24 30.78 14.72
N ALA A 263 -21.06 30.21 14.93
CA ALA A 263 -20.40 29.40 13.92
C ALA A 263 -21.23 28.12 13.64
N CYS A 264 -21.39 27.79 12.36
CA CYS A 264 -22.13 26.61 11.91
C CYS A 264 -21.47 25.98 10.67
N GLN A 265 -21.92 24.78 10.32
CA GLN A 265 -21.50 24.08 9.12
C GLN A 265 -22.60 24.16 8.06
N THR A 266 -22.26 24.66 6.86
CA THR A 266 -23.20 24.85 5.74
C THR A 266 -23.51 23.55 5.00
N GLY A 267 -22.72 22.49 5.26
CA GLY A 267 -22.75 21.24 4.52
C GLY A 267 -21.98 21.27 3.19
N LYS A 268 -21.38 22.40 2.82
CA LYS A 268 -20.46 22.52 1.67
C LYS A 268 -19.05 22.03 2.03
N GLN A 269 -18.22 21.77 1.02
CA GLN A 269 -16.83 21.37 1.20
C GLN A 269 -15.90 22.59 1.28
N GLY A 270 -14.63 22.34 1.64
CA GLY A 270 -13.58 23.35 1.62
C GLY A 270 -13.82 24.53 2.55
N VAL A 271 -13.38 25.71 2.11
CA VAL A 271 -13.51 26.97 2.88
C VAL A 271 -14.97 27.39 3.07
N CYS A 272 -15.87 26.83 2.26
CA CYS A 272 -17.29 27.15 2.24
C CYS A 272 -18.09 26.35 3.28
N ALA A 273 -17.46 25.37 3.93
CA ALA A 273 -18.05 24.58 5.02
C ALA A 273 -18.41 25.47 6.22
N ALA A 274 -17.58 26.47 6.52
CA ALA A 274 -17.83 27.40 7.61
C ALA A 274 -18.92 28.42 7.25
N GLY A 275 -19.84 28.63 8.19
CA GLY A 275 -20.87 29.65 8.10
C GLY A 275 -21.22 30.26 9.44
N THR A 276 -22.14 31.22 9.41
CA THR A 276 -22.76 31.84 10.58
C THR A 276 -24.26 31.62 10.56
N THR A 277 -24.83 31.28 11.72
CA THR A 277 -26.26 31.09 11.88
C THR A 277 -27.01 32.40 11.64
N SER A 278 -28.20 32.31 11.05
CA SER A 278 -29.16 33.40 10.96
C SER A 278 -30.56 32.83 11.08
N CYS A 279 -31.43 33.51 11.81
CA CYS A 279 -32.85 33.26 11.79
C CYS A 279 -33.48 33.99 10.62
N VAL A 280 -34.04 33.25 9.67
CA VAL A 280 -34.74 33.80 8.51
C VAL A 280 -36.06 33.04 8.36
N ASN A 281 -37.18 33.77 8.40
CA ASN A 281 -38.53 33.20 8.32
C ASN A 281 -38.73 32.04 9.32
N SER A 282 -38.39 32.26 10.60
CA SER A 282 -38.55 31.27 11.68
C SER A 282 -37.78 29.97 11.44
N THR A 283 -36.71 30.03 10.66
CA THR A 283 -35.82 28.91 10.40
C THR A 283 -34.39 29.33 10.63
N LYS A 284 -33.69 28.57 11.48
CA LYS A 284 -32.26 28.73 11.72
C LYS A 284 -31.49 28.19 10.51
N ILE A 285 -30.97 29.09 9.70
CA ILE A 285 -30.14 28.77 8.53
C ILE A 285 -28.67 29.01 8.83
N CYS A 286 -27.78 28.29 8.13
CA CYS A 286 -26.34 28.50 8.18
C CYS A 286 -25.88 29.18 6.89
N ASN A 287 -25.55 30.47 6.97
CA ASN A 287 -25.06 31.24 5.83
C ASN A 287 -23.54 31.13 5.75
N GLN A 288 -22.99 30.71 4.60
CA GLN A 288 -21.54 30.66 4.41
C GLN A 288 -20.89 32.02 4.63
N THR A 289 -19.74 32.05 5.29
CA THR A 289 -18.97 33.30 5.53
C THR A 289 -17.90 33.53 4.48
N ALA A 290 -17.42 32.47 3.84
CA ALA A 290 -16.48 32.56 2.73
C ALA A 290 -17.22 32.89 1.41
N VAL A 291 -16.68 33.86 0.66
CA VAL A 291 -17.12 34.16 -0.71
C VAL A 291 -16.33 33.25 -1.66
N PRO A 292 -16.98 32.62 -2.68
CA PRO A 292 -16.29 31.86 -3.71
C PRO A 292 -15.13 32.65 -4.33
N SER A 293 -13.94 32.06 -4.35
CA SER A 293 -12.75 32.57 -5.03
C SER A 293 -12.19 31.53 -5.99
N PRO A 294 -11.38 31.89 -7.01
CA PRO A 294 -10.70 30.90 -7.84
C PRO A 294 -9.93 29.86 -7.02
N GLU A 295 -9.83 28.63 -7.54
CA GLU A 295 -9.10 27.54 -6.88
C GLU A 295 -7.62 27.90 -6.68
N VAL A 296 -7.12 27.52 -5.51
CA VAL A 296 -5.72 27.49 -5.11
C VAL A 296 -5.39 26.03 -4.87
N CYS A 297 -4.13 25.62 -5.10
CA CYS A 297 -3.75 24.23 -4.89
C CYS A 297 -3.49 23.94 -3.39
N ASP A 298 -4.55 23.86 -2.60
CA ASP A 298 -4.51 23.68 -1.14
C ASP A 298 -5.36 22.49 -0.64
N GLY A 299 -6.05 21.79 -1.54
CA GLY A 299 -6.91 20.66 -1.21
C GLY A 299 -8.28 21.06 -0.66
N LEU A 300 -8.62 22.35 -0.73
CA LEU A 300 -9.91 22.91 -0.33
C LEU A 300 -10.67 23.38 -1.57
N ASP A 301 -11.99 23.23 -1.54
CA ASP A 301 -12.90 23.84 -2.53
C ASP A 301 -12.99 25.35 -2.24
N ASN A 302 -12.27 26.19 -2.99
CA ASN A 302 -12.22 27.64 -2.78
C ASN A 302 -13.37 28.37 -3.50
N ASN A 303 -13.88 27.83 -4.61
CA ASN A 303 -14.96 28.42 -5.39
C ASN A 303 -16.35 27.87 -5.04
N CYS A 304 -16.43 26.96 -4.07
CA CYS A 304 -17.64 26.36 -3.54
C CYS A 304 -18.47 25.56 -4.58
N ASN A 305 -17.85 24.96 -5.60
CA ASN A 305 -18.57 24.20 -6.63
C ASN A 305 -18.74 22.70 -6.30
N GLY A 306 -18.15 22.24 -5.19
CA GLY A 306 -18.21 20.87 -4.71
C GLY A 306 -17.02 19.98 -5.10
N THR A 307 -16.03 20.52 -5.82
CA THR A 307 -14.76 19.85 -6.10
C THR A 307 -13.61 20.69 -5.57
N ALA A 308 -12.57 20.03 -5.06
CA ALA A 308 -11.34 20.71 -4.65
C ALA A 308 -10.30 20.66 -5.78
N ASP A 309 -9.56 21.75 -5.96
CA ASP A 309 -8.41 21.88 -6.86
C ASP A 309 -8.71 21.54 -8.35
N GLU A 310 -9.92 21.78 -8.87
CA GLU A 310 -10.19 21.46 -10.27
C GLU A 310 -9.47 22.39 -11.26
N GLY A 311 -9.17 21.87 -12.45
CA GLY A 311 -8.56 22.67 -13.51
C GLY A 311 -7.07 22.98 -13.32
N ASN A 312 -6.38 22.27 -12.42
CA ASN A 312 -4.94 22.41 -12.15
C ASN A 312 -4.55 23.83 -11.70
N PRO A 313 -5.09 24.31 -10.55
CA PRO A 313 -4.76 25.63 -10.02
C PRO A 313 -3.26 25.77 -9.76
N GLU A 314 -2.71 26.95 -10.07
CA GLU A 314 -1.28 27.28 -9.98
C GLU A 314 -0.33 26.40 -10.83
N GLY A 315 -0.88 25.48 -11.63
CA GLY A 315 -0.15 24.60 -12.53
C GLY A 315 0.18 25.21 -13.89
N GLY A 316 0.87 24.43 -14.73
CA GLY A 316 1.20 24.78 -16.11
C GLY A 316 2.45 25.65 -16.30
N SER A 317 2.96 26.26 -15.24
CA SER A 317 4.24 26.98 -15.29
C SER A 317 5.42 26.00 -15.30
N ALA A 318 6.50 26.37 -16.00
CA ALA A 318 7.75 25.63 -15.93
C ALA A 318 8.34 25.65 -14.51
N CYS A 319 9.00 24.57 -14.14
CA CYS A 319 9.68 24.38 -12.87
C CYS A 319 10.94 23.52 -13.06
N GLN A 320 11.72 23.38 -11.98
CA GLN A 320 12.89 22.51 -11.93
C GLN A 320 12.61 21.37 -10.96
N THR A 321 12.75 20.13 -11.44
CA THR A 321 12.47 18.92 -10.66
C THR A 321 13.59 18.58 -9.68
N GLY A 322 14.77 19.18 -9.86
CA GLY A 322 15.99 18.83 -9.13
C GLY A 322 16.67 17.56 -9.65
N LEU A 323 16.10 16.90 -10.67
CA LEU A 323 16.74 15.77 -11.35
C LEU A 323 17.78 16.29 -12.37
N PRO A 324 18.84 15.51 -12.65
CA PRO A 324 19.85 15.89 -13.64
C PRO A 324 19.36 15.62 -15.08
N GLY A 325 20.15 16.08 -16.05
CA GLY A 325 19.93 15.79 -17.47
C GLY A 325 18.63 16.36 -18.04
N VAL A 326 18.03 15.61 -18.98
CA VAL A 326 16.76 15.98 -19.63
C VAL A 326 15.57 16.02 -18.67
N CYS A 327 15.66 15.35 -17.51
CA CYS A 327 14.59 15.31 -16.50
C CYS A 327 14.51 16.57 -15.64
N ALA A 328 15.49 17.48 -15.74
CA ALA A 328 15.55 18.69 -14.93
C ALA A 328 14.35 19.63 -15.16
N ALA A 329 13.92 19.75 -16.42
CA ALA A 329 12.76 20.53 -16.79
C ALA A 329 11.46 19.79 -16.41
N GLY A 330 10.54 20.52 -15.81
CA GLY A 330 9.21 20.01 -15.50
C GLY A 330 8.14 21.09 -15.57
N THR A 331 6.90 20.65 -15.46
CA THR A 331 5.72 21.50 -15.40
C THR A 331 5.05 21.35 -14.05
N LYS A 332 4.66 22.48 -13.45
CA LYS A 332 3.90 22.51 -12.20
C LYS A 332 2.54 21.84 -12.39
N VAL A 333 2.18 20.96 -11.49
CA VAL A 333 0.88 20.29 -11.45
C VAL A 333 0.35 20.28 -10.02
N CYS A 334 -0.93 20.56 -9.85
CA CYS A 334 -1.64 20.40 -8.60
C CYS A 334 -2.07 18.94 -8.44
N GLU A 335 -1.46 18.22 -7.50
CA GLU A 335 -1.78 16.82 -7.23
C GLU A 335 -1.88 16.58 -5.72
N GLY A 336 -3.12 16.46 -5.24
CA GLY A 336 -3.44 16.22 -3.82
C GLY A 336 -3.17 17.44 -2.94
N GLY A 337 -3.74 18.61 -3.30
CA GLY A 337 -3.64 19.85 -2.53
C GLY A 337 -2.24 20.43 -2.43
N THR A 338 -1.33 20.05 -3.33
CA THR A 338 0.04 20.58 -3.35
C THR A 338 0.56 20.73 -4.78
N VAL A 339 1.22 21.85 -5.04
CA VAL A 339 1.90 22.11 -6.32
C VAL A 339 3.18 21.28 -6.36
N LYS A 340 3.21 20.30 -7.26
CA LYS A 340 4.37 19.44 -7.53
C LYS A 340 5.00 19.81 -8.86
N CYS A 341 6.31 19.65 -8.97
CA CYS A 341 7.00 19.75 -10.25
C CYS A 341 7.11 18.37 -10.88
N LYS A 342 6.41 18.14 -12.00
CA LYS A 342 6.47 16.87 -12.72
C LYS A 342 7.37 17.02 -13.93
N GLN A 343 8.37 16.14 -14.06
CA GLN A 343 9.30 16.16 -15.19
C GLN A 343 8.58 16.09 -16.53
N ASP A 344 9.02 16.88 -17.50
CA ASP A 344 8.46 16.90 -18.85
C ASP A 344 8.95 15.70 -19.66
N THR A 345 10.18 15.25 -19.39
CA THR A 345 10.83 14.10 -20.02
C THR A 345 11.14 13.05 -18.95
N GLN A 346 10.80 11.79 -19.21
CA GLN A 346 11.18 10.69 -18.33
C GLN A 346 12.56 10.15 -18.65
N ALA A 347 13.23 9.60 -17.63
CA ALA A 347 14.46 8.85 -17.80
C ALA A 347 14.28 7.74 -18.85
N SER A 348 15.21 7.68 -19.79
CA SER A 348 15.29 6.68 -20.85
C SER A 348 16.73 6.17 -20.95
N THR A 349 16.98 5.09 -21.68
CA THR A 349 18.35 4.58 -21.83
C THR A 349 19.24 5.61 -22.53
N GLU A 350 20.53 5.66 -22.19
CA GLU A 350 21.47 6.61 -22.79
C GLU A 350 21.48 6.50 -24.32
N THR A 351 21.26 7.63 -24.96
CA THR A 351 21.48 7.86 -26.37
C THR A 351 22.74 8.69 -26.42
N CYS A 352 23.83 8.18 -27.01
CA CYS A 352 25.16 8.82 -26.98
C CYS A 352 25.20 10.15 -27.75
N ASP A 353 24.50 11.16 -27.27
CA ASP A 353 24.16 12.44 -27.89
C ASP A 353 24.67 13.64 -27.08
N GLY A 354 25.40 13.38 -25.99
CA GLY A 354 25.97 14.40 -25.12
C GLY A 354 24.99 14.91 -24.06
N VAL A 355 23.87 14.23 -23.84
CA VAL A 355 22.87 14.57 -22.83
C VAL A 355 22.59 13.37 -21.94
N ASP A 356 22.54 13.59 -20.62
CA ASP A 356 22.12 12.59 -19.63
C ASP A 356 20.62 12.24 -19.83
N ASN A 357 20.33 11.15 -20.54
CA ASN A 357 18.97 10.76 -20.91
C ASN A 357 18.29 9.91 -19.83
N ASN A 358 19.07 9.19 -19.01
CA ASN A 358 18.57 8.36 -17.92
C ASN A 358 18.54 9.09 -16.57
N CYS A 359 19.03 10.32 -16.54
CA CYS A 359 18.96 11.25 -15.44
C CYS A 359 19.62 10.72 -14.16
N ASN A 360 20.75 10.03 -14.31
CA ASN A 360 21.55 9.51 -13.19
C ASN A 360 22.70 10.45 -12.77
N GLY A 361 22.89 11.56 -13.49
CA GLY A 361 23.93 12.56 -13.23
C GLY A 361 25.25 12.32 -13.96
N GLN A 362 25.33 11.29 -14.81
CA GLN A 362 26.42 11.04 -15.74
C GLN A 362 25.92 11.23 -17.16
N THR A 363 26.80 11.66 -18.06
CA THR A 363 26.47 11.89 -19.46
C THR A 363 27.10 10.81 -20.31
N ASP A 364 26.31 10.14 -21.16
CA ASP A 364 26.74 9.13 -22.13
C ASP A 364 27.50 7.93 -21.51
N GLU A 365 27.15 7.47 -20.31
CA GLU A 365 27.83 6.30 -19.74
C GLU A 365 27.48 4.99 -20.46
N GLY A 366 28.49 4.14 -20.64
CA GLY A 366 28.35 2.90 -21.41
C GLY A 366 28.50 3.08 -22.93
N CYS A 367 28.75 4.30 -23.41
CA CYS A 367 29.08 4.58 -24.82
C CYS A 367 30.58 4.38 -25.09
N ASN A 368 30.93 3.74 -26.22
CA ASN A 368 32.34 3.61 -26.64
C ASN A 368 32.87 4.90 -27.31
N CYS A 369 31.97 5.74 -27.81
CA CYS A 369 32.24 7.02 -28.44
C CYS A 369 30.96 7.88 -28.46
N VAL A 370 31.11 9.19 -28.68
CA VAL A 370 29.97 10.14 -28.77
C VAL A 370 29.61 10.37 -30.24
N ASN A 371 28.33 10.52 -30.56
CA ASN A 371 27.88 10.75 -31.94
C ASN A 371 28.63 11.90 -32.64
N GLY A 372 29.15 11.62 -33.84
CA GLY A 372 29.92 12.58 -34.63
C GLY A 372 31.40 12.68 -34.26
N GLN A 373 31.85 12.04 -33.18
CA GLN A 373 33.27 11.88 -32.90
C GLN A 373 33.94 11.09 -34.05
N THR A 374 35.16 11.46 -34.41
CA THR A 374 35.95 10.79 -35.46
C THR A 374 37.26 10.25 -34.91
N GLN A 375 37.71 9.10 -35.41
CA GLN A 375 39.05 8.56 -35.12
C GLN A 375 39.71 7.95 -36.36
N SER A 376 41.04 7.96 -36.38
CA SER A 376 41.83 7.24 -37.38
C SER A 376 41.73 5.73 -37.20
N CYS A 377 41.70 4.99 -38.31
CA CYS A 377 41.54 3.53 -38.32
C CYS A 377 42.35 2.89 -39.45
N TYR A 378 42.69 1.61 -39.30
CA TYR A 378 43.25 0.77 -40.36
C TYR A 378 43.01 -0.70 -40.00
N THR A 379 42.32 -1.46 -40.84
CA THR A 379 41.97 -2.86 -40.54
C THR A 379 42.93 -3.88 -41.16
N GLY A 380 43.92 -3.43 -41.93
CA GLY A 380 44.97 -4.29 -42.50
C GLY A 380 46.05 -4.65 -41.48
N ALA A 381 47.01 -5.49 -41.90
CA ALA A 381 48.17 -5.81 -41.07
C ALA A 381 48.99 -4.54 -40.79
N PRO A 382 49.42 -4.26 -39.54
CA PRO A 382 50.10 -3.01 -39.21
C PRO A 382 51.34 -2.71 -40.06
N SER A 383 52.02 -3.74 -40.57
CA SER A 383 53.21 -3.62 -41.42
C SER A 383 52.93 -3.09 -42.83
N THR A 384 51.69 -3.14 -43.30
CA THR A 384 51.32 -2.68 -44.66
C THR A 384 50.72 -1.28 -44.66
N LYS A 385 50.54 -0.68 -43.46
CA LYS A 385 49.97 0.66 -43.35
C LYS A 385 50.94 1.70 -43.87
N ASP A 386 50.47 2.56 -44.77
CA ASP A 386 51.24 3.65 -45.38
C ASP A 386 52.43 3.12 -46.23
N VAL A 387 52.29 1.90 -46.76
CA VAL A 387 53.20 1.26 -47.72
C VAL A 387 52.47 1.16 -49.07
N GLY A 388 53.14 1.55 -50.16
CA GLY A 388 52.53 1.61 -51.48
C GLY A 388 51.27 2.50 -51.51
N PRO A 389 50.15 2.03 -52.10
CA PRO A 389 48.85 2.69 -52.08
C PRO A 389 48.05 2.46 -50.79
N CYS A 390 48.46 1.56 -49.89
CA CYS A 390 47.72 1.26 -48.67
C CYS A 390 47.82 2.38 -47.64
N HIS A 391 46.67 2.79 -47.09
CA HIS A 391 46.63 3.79 -46.03
C HIS A 391 45.42 3.63 -45.12
N GLY A 392 45.51 4.26 -43.95
CA GLY A 392 44.41 4.34 -42.99
C GLY A 392 43.21 5.14 -43.50
N GLY A 393 42.06 4.91 -42.86
CA GLY A 393 40.83 5.68 -43.05
C GLY A 393 40.41 6.43 -41.80
N THR A 394 39.17 6.91 -41.78
CA THR A 394 38.51 7.52 -40.62
C THR A 394 37.22 6.79 -40.29
N GLN A 395 37.03 6.45 -39.01
CA GLN A 395 35.75 6.02 -38.46
C GLN A 395 35.02 7.23 -37.89
N THR A 396 33.71 7.29 -38.13
CA THR A 396 32.82 8.24 -37.47
C THR A 396 31.91 7.46 -36.54
N CYS A 397 31.74 7.96 -35.32
CA CYS A 397 30.87 7.35 -34.33
C CYS A 397 29.40 7.63 -34.68
N ALA A 398 28.60 6.57 -34.68
CA ALA A 398 27.16 6.63 -34.81
C ALA A 398 26.50 5.66 -33.83
N ASN A 399 25.54 6.13 -33.05
CA ASN A 399 24.82 5.40 -32.01
C ASN A 399 25.76 4.69 -31.02
N GLY A 400 26.75 5.42 -30.50
CA GLY A 400 27.69 4.92 -29.49
C GLY A 400 28.73 3.92 -29.98
N ASN A 401 28.79 3.67 -31.30
CA ASN A 401 29.71 2.71 -31.90
C ASN A 401 30.46 3.30 -33.09
N TRP A 402 31.72 2.90 -33.23
CA TRP A 402 32.54 3.30 -34.38
C TRP A 402 32.04 2.63 -35.65
N GLY A 403 31.74 3.42 -36.68
CA GLY A 403 31.35 2.91 -38.00
C GLY A 403 32.48 2.19 -38.74
N SER A 404 32.25 1.88 -40.01
CA SER A 404 33.31 1.33 -40.89
C SER A 404 34.46 2.31 -41.06
N CYS A 405 35.67 1.79 -41.27
CA CYS A 405 36.84 2.61 -41.57
C CYS A 405 36.75 3.16 -43.00
N VAL A 406 36.20 4.36 -43.17
CA VAL A 406 35.98 4.96 -44.50
C VAL A 406 37.27 5.54 -45.03
N GLY A 407 37.57 5.28 -46.30
CA GLY A 407 38.75 5.80 -46.98
C GLY A 407 40.03 5.02 -46.71
N GLN A 408 39.99 3.88 -46.02
CA GLN A 408 41.17 2.99 -45.99
C GLN A 408 41.37 2.30 -47.34
N VAL A 409 42.62 2.05 -47.69
CA VAL A 409 43.04 1.19 -48.81
C VAL A 409 43.80 0.02 -48.21
N LEU A 410 43.33 -1.20 -48.46
CA LEU A 410 43.87 -2.44 -47.89
C LEU A 410 44.72 -3.19 -48.93
N PRO A 411 45.69 -4.01 -48.47
CA PRO A 411 46.47 -4.91 -49.32
C PRO A 411 45.60 -5.75 -50.24
N LYS A 412 45.98 -5.83 -51.51
CA LYS A 412 45.37 -6.71 -52.50
C LYS A 412 46.48 -7.38 -53.31
N GLY A 413 46.35 -8.67 -53.63
CA GLY A 413 47.37 -9.36 -54.42
C GLY A 413 47.78 -8.61 -55.70
N GLU A 414 49.07 -8.68 -55.99
CA GLU A 414 49.76 -7.95 -57.04
C GLU A 414 49.08 -8.02 -58.41
N THR A 415 49.02 -6.87 -59.08
CA THR A 415 48.67 -6.75 -60.50
C THR A 415 49.89 -6.22 -61.24
N CYS A 416 50.22 -6.77 -62.41
CA CYS A 416 51.36 -6.27 -63.19
C CYS A 416 51.15 -4.83 -63.68
N ASN A 417 51.50 -3.84 -62.86
CA ASN A 417 51.21 -2.42 -63.07
C ASN A 417 52.30 -1.48 -62.47
N ALA A 418 53.37 -2.03 -61.91
CA ALA A 418 54.44 -1.31 -61.20
C ALA A 418 53.99 -0.55 -59.94
N ILE A 419 52.87 -0.96 -59.36
CA ILE A 419 52.35 -0.51 -58.08
C ILE A 419 52.44 -1.70 -57.12
N ASP A 420 52.86 -1.42 -55.89
CA ASP A 420 52.88 -2.36 -54.76
C ASP A 420 51.44 -2.53 -54.23
N ASP A 421 50.60 -3.30 -54.95
CA ASP A 421 49.16 -3.46 -54.66
C ASP A 421 48.92 -4.20 -53.33
N ASP A 422 49.81 -5.10 -52.94
CA ASP A 422 49.74 -5.85 -51.69
C ASP A 422 50.49 -5.20 -50.53
N CYS A 423 51.18 -4.09 -50.81
CA CYS A 423 51.76 -3.18 -49.84
C CYS A 423 52.80 -3.88 -48.96
N ASP A 424 53.56 -4.82 -49.54
CA ASP A 424 54.66 -5.53 -48.90
C ASP A 424 56.01 -4.80 -49.04
N GLY A 425 56.04 -3.73 -49.83
CA GLY A 425 57.19 -2.90 -50.11
C GLY A 425 57.89 -3.19 -51.44
N THR A 426 57.40 -4.16 -52.21
CA THR A 426 57.97 -4.56 -53.50
C THR A 426 56.92 -4.64 -54.62
N PRO A 427 56.90 -3.67 -55.55
CA PRO A 427 55.98 -3.72 -56.69
C PRO A 427 56.21 -4.94 -57.60
N ASP A 428 55.11 -5.53 -58.06
CA ASP A 428 55.04 -6.65 -59.01
C ASP A 428 55.84 -7.91 -58.58
N ASP A 429 55.88 -8.23 -57.29
CA ASP A 429 56.55 -9.43 -56.79
C ASP A 429 55.85 -10.73 -57.25
N GLY A 430 56.59 -11.85 -57.33
CA GLY A 430 55.97 -13.14 -57.65
C GLY A 430 55.41 -13.33 -59.08
N ASN A 431 55.70 -12.43 -60.03
CA ASN A 431 55.24 -12.49 -61.44
C ASN A 431 53.70 -12.43 -61.59
N PRO A 432 53.06 -11.32 -61.15
CA PRO A 432 51.60 -11.20 -61.16
C PRO A 432 51.04 -11.20 -62.58
N GLY A 433 49.99 -11.97 -62.82
CA GLY A 433 49.38 -12.12 -64.15
C GLY A 433 50.25 -12.84 -65.19
N GLY A 434 51.43 -13.35 -64.81
CA GLY A 434 52.32 -14.14 -65.65
C GLY A 434 52.03 -15.65 -65.62
N GLY A 435 52.90 -16.44 -66.26
CA GLY A 435 52.82 -17.91 -66.29
C GLY A 435 52.00 -18.51 -67.42
N ALA A 436 51.17 -17.71 -68.10
CA ALA A 436 50.46 -18.15 -69.30
C ALA A 436 51.44 -18.38 -70.48
N ALA A 437 51.16 -19.41 -71.29
CA ALA A 437 51.90 -19.64 -72.53
C ALA A 437 51.65 -18.49 -73.51
N CYS A 438 52.70 -18.07 -74.20
CA CYS A 438 52.68 -17.02 -75.21
C CYS A 438 53.57 -17.38 -76.38
N THR A 439 53.41 -16.67 -77.50
CA THR A 439 54.28 -16.81 -78.67
C THR A 439 55.25 -15.64 -78.73
N THR A 440 56.54 -15.92 -78.81
CA THR A 440 57.61 -14.91 -78.83
C THR A 440 57.79 -14.27 -80.21
N GLY A 441 57.16 -14.86 -81.24
CA GLY A 441 57.36 -14.49 -82.65
C GLY A 441 58.66 -15.03 -83.26
N LEU A 442 59.47 -15.78 -82.51
CA LEU A 442 60.68 -16.44 -83.02
C LEU A 442 60.34 -17.82 -83.65
N PRO A 443 61.15 -18.29 -84.61
CA PRO A 443 60.96 -19.61 -85.23
C PRO A 443 61.46 -20.75 -84.33
N GLY A 444 61.15 -21.98 -84.73
CA GLY A 444 61.67 -23.19 -84.09
C GLY A 444 61.29 -23.36 -82.62
N ILE A 445 62.20 -23.93 -81.85
CA ILE A 445 62.03 -24.18 -80.41
C ILE A 445 61.85 -22.89 -79.59
N CYS A 446 62.29 -21.74 -80.13
CA CYS A 446 62.19 -20.44 -79.47
C CYS A 446 60.79 -19.81 -79.54
N SER A 447 59.87 -20.37 -80.34
CA SER A 447 58.53 -19.80 -80.55
C SER A 447 57.66 -19.82 -79.30
N ALA A 448 57.81 -20.86 -78.47
CA ALA A 448 57.10 -20.99 -77.22
C ALA A 448 57.73 -20.12 -76.14
N GLY A 449 56.93 -19.27 -75.51
CA GLY A 449 57.32 -18.45 -74.37
C GLY A 449 56.32 -18.52 -73.21
N THR A 450 56.68 -17.89 -72.11
CA THR A 450 55.86 -17.69 -70.93
C THR A 450 55.72 -16.20 -70.65
N MET A 451 54.50 -15.75 -70.36
CA MET A 451 54.23 -14.38 -69.95
C MET A 451 54.95 -14.09 -68.63
N THR A 452 55.75 -13.03 -68.60
CA THR A 452 56.47 -12.55 -67.42
C THR A 452 56.19 -11.08 -67.20
N CYS A 453 55.83 -10.69 -65.97
CA CYS A 453 55.71 -9.31 -65.56
C CYS A 453 57.11 -8.74 -65.36
N GLN A 454 57.42 -7.67 -66.10
CA GLN A 454 58.67 -6.95 -65.95
C GLN A 454 58.40 -5.45 -66.08
N ALA A 455 58.71 -4.69 -65.03
CA ALA A 455 58.50 -3.24 -64.95
C ALA A 455 57.06 -2.81 -65.24
N GLY A 456 56.07 -3.44 -64.59
CA GLY A 456 54.65 -3.10 -64.73
C GLY A 456 54.02 -3.49 -66.06
N ALA A 457 54.67 -4.34 -66.86
CA ALA A 457 54.12 -4.82 -68.11
C ALA A 457 54.37 -6.32 -68.31
N LEU A 458 53.34 -7.02 -68.77
CA LEU A 458 53.43 -8.42 -69.16
C LEU A 458 54.16 -8.55 -70.51
N SER A 459 55.27 -9.29 -70.53
CA SER A 459 56.12 -9.54 -71.70
C SER A 459 56.37 -11.04 -71.90
N CYS A 460 56.36 -11.49 -73.15
CA CYS A 460 56.59 -12.90 -73.49
C CYS A 460 58.08 -13.23 -73.53
N LYS A 461 58.56 -14.07 -72.61
CA LYS A 461 59.95 -14.57 -72.61
C LYS A 461 60.00 -15.99 -73.15
N GLN A 462 60.92 -16.28 -74.07
CA GLN A 462 61.11 -17.61 -74.63
C GLN A 462 61.40 -18.66 -73.55
N ASN A 463 60.81 -19.85 -73.69
CA ASN A 463 61.00 -20.96 -72.75
C ASN A 463 62.35 -21.66 -72.95
N GLN A 464 62.88 -21.59 -74.17
CA GLN A 464 64.16 -22.16 -74.55
C GLN A 464 65.07 -21.09 -75.15
N THR A 465 66.36 -21.21 -74.87
CA THR A 465 67.38 -20.34 -75.46
C THR A 465 67.87 -20.98 -76.76
N ALA A 466 68.10 -20.17 -77.79
CA ALA A 466 68.60 -20.65 -79.08
C ALA A 466 69.95 -21.34 -78.90
N ASN A 467 70.08 -22.55 -79.46
CA ASN A 467 71.35 -23.28 -79.50
C ASN A 467 72.31 -22.58 -80.48
N PRO A 468 73.65 -22.65 -80.31
CA PRO A 468 74.57 -22.06 -81.29
C PRO A 468 74.56 -22.75 -82.66
N SER A 469 74.07 -24.00 -82.76
CA SER A 469 73.94 -24.79 -83.98
C SER A 469 72.85 -25.87 -83.81
N ASP A 470 72.35 -26.43 -84.91
CA ASP A 470 71.33 -27.49 -84.88
C ASP A 470 71.83 -28.83 -84.34
N ILE A 471 70.93 -29.57 -83.69
CA ILE A 471 71.16 -30.95 -83.27
C ILE A 471 70.64 -31.87 -84.38
N CYS A 472 71.56 -32.47 -85.12
CA CYS A 472 71.24 -33.28 -86.30
C CYS A 472 70.25 -34.43 -86.06
N ASN A 473 69.28 -34.56 -86.97
CA ASN A 473 68.27 -35.61 -87.08
C ASN A 473 67.20 -35.58 -85.98
N ASN A 474 66.91 -34.41 -85.40
CA ASN A 474 65.78 -34.23 -84.50
C ASN A 474 64.59 -33.49 -85.15
N SER A 475 64.77 -32.98 -86.39
CA SER A 475 63.75 -32.25 -87.15
C SER A 475 63.21 -31.00 -86.43
N LEU A 476 64.02 -30.39 -85.56
CA LEU A 476 63.75 -29.14 -84.88
C LEU A 476 64.74 -28.07 -85.35
N ASP A 477 64.27 -26.82 -85.43
CA ASP A 477 65.11 -25.62 -85.61
C ASP A 477 65.59 -25.20 -84.21
N ASP A 478 66.73 -25.73 -83.78
CA ASP A 478 67.26 -25.58 -82.43
C ASP A 478 68.01 -24.25 -82.26
N ASN A 479 68.57 -23.72 -83.35
CA ASN A 479 69.26 -22.44 -83.34
C ASN A 479 68.35 -21.26 -83.72
N CYS A 480 67.08 -21.53 -84.00
CA CYS A 480 66.02 -20.57 -84.22
C CYS A 480 66.31 -19.60 -85.38
N ASN A 481 66.95 -20.09 -86.44
CA ASN A 481 67.29 -19.30 -87.63
C ASN A 481 66.27 -19.50 -88.79
N GLY A 482 65.28 -20.37 -88.62
CA GLY A 482 64.27 -20.70 -89.61
C GLY A 482 64.62 -21.86 -90.54
N GLN A 483 65.70 -22.59 -90.27
CA GLN A 483 66.14 -23.80 -90.98
C GLN A 483 66.12 -25.00 -90.02
N VAL A 484 66.01 -26.21 -90.58
CA VAL A 484 65.95 -27.45 -89.79
C VAL A 484 67.08 -28.37 -90.26
N ASP A 485 67.86 -28.86 -89.30
CA ASP A 485 68.89 -29.88 -89.45
C ASP A 485 70.05 -29.49 -90.40
N GLU A 486 70.48 -28.22 -90.45
CA GLU A 486 71.62 -27.81 -91.28
C GLU A 486 73.01 -28.11 -90.66
N ASN A 487 74.02 -28.26 -91.54
CA ASN A 487 75.45 -28.45 -91.21
C ASN A 487 75.88 -29.79 -90.58
N CYS A 488 75.18 -30.89 -90.88
CA CYS A 488 75.52 -32.25 -90.43
C CYS A 488 76.50 -32.97 -91.39
N SER A 489 77.68 -33.40 -90.91
CA SER A 489 78.72 -34.07 -91.73
C SER A 489 78.74 -35.59 -91.50
N GLY A 490 78.25 -36.39 -92.47
CA GLY A 490 78.31 -37.87 -92.44
C GLY A 490 76.93 -38.52 -92.40
N GLY A 491 76.38 -38.86 -93.58
CA GLY A 491 75.00 -39.31 -93.76
C GLY A 491 74.58 -40.58 -93.00
N PRO A 492 73.29 -40.94 -93.05
CA PRO A 492 72.71 -42.04 -92.27
C PRO A 492 73.33 -43.41 -92.61
N CYS A 493 73.50 -44.27 -91.60
CA CYS A 493 73.93 -45.66 -91.81
C CYS A 493 72.90 -46.46 -92.63
N ALA A 494 73.39 -47.42 -93.42
CA ALA A 494 72.52 -48.32 -94.20
C ALA A 494 71.63 -49.20 -93.31
N HIS A 495 72.13 -49.59 -92.13
CA HIS A 495 71.40 -50.28 -91.08
C HIS A 495 72.08 -50.09 -89.71
N ASP A 496 71.45 -50.58 -88.64
CA ASP A 496 72.01 -50.57 -87.28
C ASP A 496 73.24 -51.48 -87.16
N LYS A 497 74.23 -51.07 -86.36
CA LYS A 497 75.50 -51.78 -86.11
C LYS A 497 75.32 -53.19 -85.50
N CYS A 498 74.18 -53.47 -84.89
CA CYS A 498 73.90 -54.77 -84.28
C CYS A 498 73.15 -55.75 -85.21
N VAL A 499 72.91 -55.38 -86.47
CA VAL A 499 72.25 -56.24 -87.45
C VAL A 499 73.24 -56.56 -88.57
N THR A 500 73.26 -57.81 -89.02
CA THR A 500 74.11 -58.21 -90.15
C THR A 500 73.55 -57.67 -91.46
N GLY A 501 74.42 -57.29 -92.40
CA GLY A 501 74.02 -56.68 -93.66
C GLY A 501 75.17 -56.25 -94.55
N VAL A 502 74.91 -55.23 -95.37
CA VAL A 502 75.93 -54.61 -96.23
C VAL A 502 77.01 -53.96 -95.37
N ALA A 503 78.23 -53.82 -95.89
CA ALA A 503 79.28 -53.13 -95.15
C ALA A 503 78.83 -51.72 -94.71
N LEU A 504 79.04 -51.39 -93.42
CA LEU A 504 78.75 -50.05 -92.89
C LEU A 504 79.92 -49.11 -93.19
N THR A 505 79.61 -47.85 -93.53
CA THR A 505 80.64 -46.83 -93.78
C THR A 505 81.17 -46.28 -92.46
N SER A 506 82.49 -46.15 -92.32
CA SER A 506 83.11 -45.54 -91.13
C SER A 506 82.49 -44.17 -90.82
N GLY A 507 82.06 -43.97 -89.57
CA GLY A 507 81.42 -42.74 -89.11
C GLY A 507 79.98 -42.50 -89.60
N CYS A 508 79.33 -43.49 -90.22
CA CYS A 508 77.93 -43.35 -90.61
C CYS A 508 77.04 -43.10 -89.38
N GLY A 509 76.00 -42.28 -89.53
CA GLY A 509 75.08 -41.93 -88.45
C GLY A 509 75.72 -41.23 -87.25
N GLY A 510 76.97 -40.74 -87.40
CA GLY A 510 77.73 -40.13 -86.31
C GLY A 510 78.15 -41.12 -85.21
N ASP A 511 78.05 -42.43 -85.44
CA ASP A 511 78.37 -43.43 -84.42
C ASP A 511 79.89 -43.74 -84.39
N PRO A 512 80.62 -43.33 -83.33
CA PRO A 512 82.04 -43.58 -83.22
C PRO A 512 82.37 -45.08 -83.11
N CYS A 513 81.41 -45.93 -82.74
CA CYS A 513 81.61 -47.37 -82.67
C CYS A 513 81.84 -48.00 -84.04
N VAL A 514 81.06 -47.61 -85.05
CA VAL A 514 81.23 -48.13 -86.42
C VAL A 514 82.64 -47.78 -86.92
N THR A 515 83.10 -46.56 -86.62
CA THR A 515 84.47 -46.12 -86.91
C THR A 515 85.53 -47.01 -86.24
N GLN A 516 85.33 -47.38 -84.97
CA GLN A 516 86.26 -48.23 -84.23
C GLN A 516 86.30 -49.67 -84.76
N VAL A 517 85.15 -50.27 -85.08
CA VAL A 517 85.10 -51.61 -85.70
C VAL A 517 85.75 -51.58 -87.08
N CYS A 518 85.47 -50.58 -87.92
CA CYS A 518 86.14 -50.42 -89.21
C CYS A 518 87.66 -50.29 -89.11
N ALA A 519 88.15 -49.65 -88.05
CA ALA A 519 89.58 -49.46 -87.82
C ALA A 519 90.27 -50.76 -87.37
N SER A 520 89.54 -51.62 -86.66
CA SER A 520 90.05 -52.89 -86.15
C SER A 520 89.94 -54.03 -87.17
N ASP A 521 88.78 -54.17 -87.82
CA ASP A 521 88.56 -55.12 -88.91
C ASP A 521 88.01 -54.40 -90.15
N SER A 522 88.92 -54.17 -91.09
CA SER A 522 88.60 -53.55 -92.38
C SER A 522 87.57 -54.33 -93.19
N PHE A 523 87.40 -55.64 -92.95
CA PHE A 523 86.43 -56.47 -93.66
C PHE A 523 84.99 -55.96 -93.46
N CYS A 524 84.65 -55.56 -92.24
CA CYS A 524 83.32 -55.10 -91.85
C CYS A 524 82.85 -53.86 -92.62
N CYS A 525 83.79 -53.04 -93.08
CA CYS A 525 83.48 -51.76 -93.73
C CYS A 525 83.84 -51.72 -95.21
N SER A 526 84.32 -52.84 -95.76
CA SER A 526 84.66 -52.98 -97.18
C SER A 526 83.92 -54.11 -97.88
N ASN A 527 83.44 -55.13 -97.15
CA ASN A 527 82.80 -56.30 -97.74
C ASN A 527 81.38 -56.48 -97.22
N THR A 528 81.23 -56.98 -95.99
CA THR A 528 79.93 -57.28 -95.39
C THR A 528 79.99 -57.08 -93.88
N TRP A 529 78.90 -56.60 -93.30
CA TRP A 529 78.74 -56.57 -91.86
C TRP A 529 78.16 -57.90 -91.39
N ASP A 530 79.00 -58.88 -91.11
CA ASP A 530 78.57 -60.25 -90.74
C ASP A 530 78.50 -60.46 -89.22
N SER A 531 78.25 -61.69 -88.78
CA SER A 531 78.16 -62.01 -87.35
C SER A 531 79.49 -61.80 -86.60
N PHE A 532 80.64 -61.85 -87.28
CA PHE A 532 81.91 -61.49 -86.66
C PHE A 532 81.97 -59.99 -86.42
N CYS A 533 81.56 -59.15 -87.39
CA CYS A 533 81.47 -57.69 -87.22
C CYS A 533 80.55 -57.27 -86.07
N VAL A 534 79.39 -57.92 -85.95
CA VAL A 534 78.47 -57.69 -84.82
C VAL A 534 79.12 -58.12 -83.48
N SER A 535 79.91 -59.19 -83.46
CA SER A 535 80.65 -59.61 -82.25
C SER A 535 81.80 -58.65 -81.88
N GLU A 536 82.38 -57.97 -82.86
CA GLU A 536 83.43 -56.98 -82.68
C GLU A 536 82.90 -55.65 -82.13
N VAL A 537 81.65 -55.28 -82.45
CA VAL A 537 80.95 -54.11 -81.85
C VAL A 537 80.99 -54.19 -80.32
N ARG A 538 80.79 -55.38 -79.73
CA ARG A 538 80.92 -55.54 -78.28
C ARG A 538 82.37 -55.46 -77.81
N THR A 539 83.30 -56.00 -78.59
CA THR A 539 84.71 -56.08 -78.20
C THR A 539 85.35 -54.70 -78.17
N TYR A 540 85.15 -53.90 -79.21
CA TYR A 540 85.77 -52.59 -79.33
C TYR A 540 84.96 -51.47 -78.70
N CYS A 541 83.62 -51.53 -78.78
CA CYS A 541 82.76 -50.44 -78.32
C CYS A 541 82.02 -50.75 -77.02
N GLY A 542 82.08 -51.99 -76.52
CA GLY A 542 81.39 -52.38 -75.29
C GLY A 542 79.86 -52.37 -75.39
N SER A 543 79.28 -52.33 -76.59
CA SER A 543 77.81 -52.25 -76.74
C SER A 543 77.13 -53.58 -76.40
N LEU A 544 76.15 -53.50 -75.51
CA LEU A 544 75.29 -54.60 -75.09
C LEU A 544 74.00 -54.68 -75.90
N LYS A 545 73.80 -53.78 -76.87
CA LYS A 545 72.63 -53.73 -77.75
C LYS A 545 72.58 -54.92 -78.72
N CYS A 546 73.71 -55.54 -79.04
CA CYS A 546 73.76 -56.68 -79.94
C CYS A 546 73.44 -57.98 -79.17
N ASP A 547 72.52 -58.81 -79.67
CA ASP A 547 71.78 -59.85 -78.91
C ASP A 547 72.62 -60.91 -78.17
N GLU A 548 73.90 -61.06 -78.50
CA GLU A 548 74.80 -62.06 -77.90
C GLU A 548 75.12 -61.77 -76.41
N ALA A 549 74.58 -60.69 -75.81
CA ALA A 549 74.88 -60.21 -74.45
C ALA A 549 74.00 -60.86 -73.39
N LYS A 550 72.83 -61.34 -73.83
CA LYS A 550 71.74 -61.78 -72.96
C LYS A 550 72.09 -63.03 -72.13
N GLY A 551 73.01 -63.88 -72.58
CA GLY A 551 73.28 -65.16 -71.90
C GLY A 551 71.97 -65.95 -71.72
N ASN A 552 71.75 -66.48 -70.52
CA ASN A 552 70.48 -67.09 -70.12
C ASN A 552 69.61 -66.14 -69.26
N CYS A 553 69.91 -64.82 -69.26
CA CYS A 553 69.09 -63.84 -68.56
C CYS A 553 67.71 -63.69 -69.22
N PRO A 554 66.65 -63.41 -68.43
CA PRO A 554 65.28 -63.32 -68.95
C PRO A 554 65.10 -62.17 -69.97
N HIS A 555 65.81 -61.06 -69.81
CA HIS A 555 65.88 -59.93 -70.76
C HIS A 555 67.33 -59.43 -70.91
N THR A 556 67.55 -58.41 -71.73
CA THR A 556 68.89 -57.80 -71.90
C THR A 556 69.24 -56.92 -70.70
N LEU A 557 70.53 -56.70 -70.44
CA LEU A 557 71.00 -55.81 -69.36
C LEU A 557 70.59 -54.35 -69.57
N CYS A 558 70.31 -53.97 -70.81
CA CYS A 558 70.00 -52.60 -71.22
C CYS A 558 68.52 -52.30 -71.30
N THR A 559 67.71 -53.23 -70.83
CA THR A 559 66.26 -53.10 -70.73
C THR A 559 65.86 -53.41 -69.31
N THR A 560 65.02 -52.56 -68.72
CA THR A 560 64.41 -52.85 -67.43
C THR A 560 63.57 -54.11 -67.53
N GLY A 561 63.60 -54.94 -66.49
CA GLY A 561 62.70 -56.08 -66.36
C GLY A 561 61.26 -55.63 -66.21
N THR A 562 60.32 -56.53 -66.50
CA THR A 562 58.95 -56.41 -65.99
C THR A 562 58.97 -56.70 -64.49
N THR A 563 58.15 -56.00 -63.71
CA THR A 563 58.21 -55.96 -62.24
C THR A 563 58.47 -57.32 -61.59
N SER A 564 59.45 -57.38 -60.68
CA SER A 564 59.92 -58.57 -59.96
C SER A 564 60.67 -59.61 -60.82
N GLN A 565 61.59 -59.15 -61.67
CA GLN A 565 62.51 -60.00 -62.42
C GLN A 565 63.98 -59.61 -62.15
N PRO A 566 64.52 -59.91 -60.95
CA PRO A 566 65.94 -59.70 -60.69
C PRO A 566 66.80 -60.67 -61.50
N PHE A 567 68.01 -60.25 -61.84
CA PHE A 567 68.96 -61.14 -62.50
C PHE A 567 69.67 -62.05 -61.51
N THR A 568 69.77 -63.34 -61.84
CA THR A 568 70.62 -64.25 -61.07
C THR A 568 72.09 -63.94 -61.38
N THR A 569 72.93 -63.84 -60.35
CA THR A 569 74.38 -63.63 -60.50
C THR A 569 74.97 -64.62 -61.52
N GLY A 570 75.59 -64.09 -62.58
CA GLY A 570 76.16 -64.87 -63.68
C GLY A 570 75.16 -65.36 -64.74
N CYS A 571 73.94 -64.80 -64.81
CA CYS A 571 73.00 -65.14 -65.88
C CYS A 571 73.46 -64.68 -67.27
N ASP A 572 74.32 -63.67 -67.34
CA ASP A 572 74.81 -63.10 -68.58
C ASP A 572 75.94 -63.94 -69.18
N SER A 573 76.26 -63.70 -70.45
CA SER A 573 77.33 -64.45 -71.09
C SER A 573 78.65 -64.24 -70.34
N ALA A 574 79.54 -65.26 -70.32
CA ALA A 574 80.87 -65.13 -69.73
C ALA A 574 81.69 -63.96 -70.32
N LYS A 575 81.33 -63.48 -71.51
CA LYS A 575 81.93 -62.32 -72.18
C LYS A 575 81.32 -60.97 -71.75
N ALA A 576 80.10 -60.96 -71.19
CA ALA A 576 79.46 -59.77 -70.63
C ALA A 576 79.92 -59.55 -69.18
N ASN A 577 79.88 -60.59 -68.34
CA ASN A 577 80.33 -60.61 -66.94
C ASN A 577 80.02 -59.34 -66.12
N CYS A 578 78.86 -58.75 -66.39
CA CYS A 578 78.44 -57.46 -65.86
C CYS A 578 77.39 -57.64 -64.76
N VAL A 579 76.50 -58.63 -64.88
CA VAL A 579 75.48 -58.91 -63.86
C VAL A 579 76.12 -59.21 -62.51
N SER A 580 77.17 -60.03 -62.47
CA SER A 580 77.86 -60.35 -61.21
C SER A 580 78.55 -59.14 -60.58
N GLN A 581 79.00 -58.17 -61.38
CA GLN A 581 79.64 -56.94 -60.89
C GLN A 581 78.59 -56.00 -60.30
N ILE A 582 77.47 -55.81 -61.01
CA ILE A 582 76.34 -55.00 -60.54
C ILE A 582 75.75 -55.63 -59.27
N CYS A 583 75.48 -56.94 -59.22
CA CYS A 583 74.97 -57.59 -58.00
C CYS A 583 75.85 -57.37 -56.76
N ALA A 584 77.16 -57.19 -56.94
CA ALA A 584 78.11 -56.99 -55.85
C ALA A 584 78.09 -55.55 -55.33
N VAL A 585 77.68 -54.61 -56.18
CA VAL A 585 77.60 -53.17 -55.87
C VAL A 585 76.19 -52.81 -55.41
N ASP A 586 75.18 -53.24 -56.16
CA ASP A 586 73.78 -53.14 -55.82
C ASP A 586 73.10 -54.52 -55.77
N SER A 587 72.91 -55.01 -54.54
CA SER A 587 72.21 -56.26 -54.28
C SER A 587 70.73 -56.22 -54.69
N TYR A 588 70.12 -55.05 -54.84
CA TYR A 588 68.73 -54.89 -55.27
C TYR A 588 68.50 -55.48 -56.66
N CYS A 589 69.43 -55.23 -57.59
CA CYS A 589 69.37 -55.70 -58.98
C CYS A 589 69.29 -57.22 -59.13
N CYS A 590 69.69 -57.96 -58.09
CA CYS A 590 69.79 -59.42 -58.12
C CYS A 590 68.94 -60.12 -57.05
N SER A 591 68.31 -59.36 -56.16
CA SER A 591 67.43 -59.88 -55.12
C SER A 591 65.97 -59.44 -55.28
N THR A 592 65.74 -58.29 -55.93
CA THR A 592 64.42 -57.64 -55.94
C THR A 592 63.92 -57.36 -57.35
N ASP A 593 64.62 -56.55 -58.15
CA ASP A 593 64.21 -56.26 -59.53
C ASP A 593 65.34 -55.65 -60.36
N TRP A 594 65.28 -55.80 -61.69
CA TRP A 594 66.20 -55.12 -62.61
C TRP A 594 65.55 -53.87 -63.20
N ASP A 595 65.69 -52.73 -62.51
CA ASP A 595 65.03 -51.46 -62.88
C ASP A 595 65.94 -50.50 -63.66
N SER A 596 65.51 -49.24 -63.83
CA SER A 596 66.29 -48.23 -64.55
C SER A 596 67.60 -47.84 -63.85
N ILE A 597 67.68 -48.01 -62.53
CA ILE A 597 68.92 -47.77 -61.77
C ILE A 597 69.91 -48.88 -62.11
N CYS A 598 69.47 -50.14 -62.08
CA CYS A 598 70.28 -51.28 -62.50
C CYS A 598 70.80 -51.15 -63.95
N VAL A 599 69.96 -50.64 -64.87
CA VAL A 599 70.38 -50.35 -66.25
C VAL A 599 71.40 -49.20 -66.29
N GLY A 600 71.27 -48.19 -65.44
CA GLY A 600 72.20 -47.06 -65.34
C GLY A 600 73.60 -47.46 -64.83
N GLU A 601 73.67 -48.49 -63.98
CA GLU A 601 74.93 -49.01 -63.42
C GLU A 601 75.76 -49.83 -64.41
N VAL A 602 75.18 -50.23 -65.56
CA VAL A 602 75.89 -50.99 -66.60
C VAL A 602 77.14 -50.26 -67.11
N VAL A 603 77.06 -48.93 -67.28
CA VAL A 603 78.20 -48.16 -67.75
C VAL A 603 79.24 -47.99 -66.65
N SER A 604 78.82 -47.69 -65.41
CA SER A 604 79.73 -47.38 -64.32
C SER A 604 80.45 -48.63 -63.77
N GLU A 605 79.75 -49.75 -63.65
CA GLU A 605 80.28 -50.91 -62.93
C GLU A 605 81.03 -51.90 -63.81
N CYS A 606 80.64 -52.04 -65.08
CA CYS A 606 81.27 -53.01 -65.99
C CYS A 606 81.85 -52.39 -67.27
N ASN A 607 81.80 -51.06 -67.40
CA ASN A 607 82.34 -50.29 -68.53
C ASN A 607 81.79 -50.77 -69.89
N LYS A 608 80.48 -51.05 -69.93
CA LYS A 608 79.73 -51.44 -71.13
C LYS A 608 78.59 -50.45 -71.37
N ASN A 609 78.18 -50.25 -72.62
CA ASN A 609 77.12 -49.28 -72.92
C ASN A 609 75.88 -49.94 -73.51
N CYS A 610 74.75 -49.30 -73.28
CA CYS A 610 73.43 -49.70 -73.77
C CYS A 610 73.06 -49.05 -75.10
N ASN A 611 74.04 -48.44 -75.78
CA ASN A 611 73.87 -47.64 -77.00
C ASN A 611 74.40 -48.33 -78.25
#